data_AF-A0A967I030-F1
#
_entry.id   AF-A0A967I030-F1
#
_cell.length_a   1.000
_cell.length_b   1.000
_cell.length_c   1.000
_cell.angle_alpha   90.00
_cell.angle_beta   90.00
_cell.angle_gamma   90.00
#
_symmetry.space_group_name_H-M   'P 1'
#
loop_
_entity.id
_entity.type
_entity.pdbx_description
1 polymer ?
#
loop_
_entity_poly.entity_id
_entity_poly.type
_entity_poly.pdbx_seq_one_letter_code
_entity_poly.pdbx_strand_id
1 'polypeptide(L)'
;MMPVLEANYGDGFHRIPFGGKWKRFGRLPESERKNITCLTGHIPWGLHKFLPQKHQYATMLRHPLERIASLYLYIRRTTSHRWHSRAKHQSIADFAFSKMSEVDNGMVRWISGRFDVGNMALGYRVGQSDLEAAKRHLSKFAAVGFVEEFDASLALFAETFGWKHTEYVVKGKAPARKKTIAKLLVKDLAVMEGVNWFDMALYRWAREKFAS
;
A
#
# COMPACT_ATOMS: atom_id res chain seq x y z
N MET A 1 -7.73 -7.13 11.07
CA MET A 1 -6.99 -7.37 9.81
C MET A 1 -5.49 -7.42 10.07
N MET A 2 -5.02 -7.39 11.32
CA MET A 2 -3.60 -7.61 11.60
C MET A 2 -3.35 -8.55 12.80
N PRO A 3 -4.18 -9.60 13.04
CA PRO A 3 -3.88 -10.54 14.11
C PRO A 3 -2.50 -11.18 13.93
N VAL A 4 -2.05 -11.40 12.69
CA VAL A 4 -0.71 -11.93 12.38
C VAL A 4 0.41 -11.04 12.90
N LEU A 5 0.37 -9.73 12.62
CA LEU A 5 1.45 -8.83 13.06
C LEU A 5 1.41 -8.63 14.58
N GLU A 6 0.22 -8.44 15.15
CA GLU A 6 0.05 -8.32 16.60
C GLU A 6 0.52 -9.59 17.32
N ALA A 7 0.23 -10.78 16.78
CA ALA A 7 0.64 -12.06 17.36
C ALA A 7 2.17 -12.31 17.31
N ASN A 8 2.86 -11.87 16.25
CA ASN A 8 4.31 -12.08 16.14
C ASN A 8 5.15 -11.03 16.87
N TYR A 9 4.64 -9.80 17.02
CA TYR A 9 5.44 -8.67 17.51
C TYR A 9 5.00 -8.13 18.87
N GLY A 10 3.81 -8.49 19.37
CA GLY A 10 3.32 -8.12 20.70
C GLY A 10 3.42 -6.60 20.94
N ASP A 11 4.00 -6.22 22.08
CA ASP A 11 4.19 -4.82 22.49
C ASP A 11 5.10 -4.01 21.55
N GLY A 12 5.92 -4.68 20.74
CA GLY A 12 6.77 -4.03 19.73
C GLY A 12 6.03 -3.67 18.44
N PHE A 13 4.74 -4.02 18.32
CA PHE A 13 3.89 -3.69 17.19
C PHE A 13 3.39 -2.23 17.25
N HIS A 14 3.68 -1.45 16.21
CA HIS A 14 3.21 -0.07 16.09
C HIS A 14 2.54 0.19 14.74
N ARG A 15 1.30 0.70 14.78
CA ARG A 15 0.56 1.11 13.59
C ARG A 15 0.50 2.62 13.45
N ILE A 16 1.05 3.16 12.36
CA ILE A 16 0.87 4.56 11.99
C ILE A 16 -0.52 4.76 11.37
N PRO A 17 -1.38 5.62 11.93
CA PRO A 17 -2.69 5.87 11.36
C PRO A 17 -2.62 6.65 10.04
N PHE A 18 -3.69 6.54 9.25
CA PHE A 18 -3.81 7.26 7.98
C PHE A 18 -3.80 8.80 8.15
N GLY A 19 -3.54 9.52 7.05
CA GLY A 19 -3.67 10.98 6.99
C GLY A 19 -2.38 11.75 7.30
N GLY A 20 -1.21 11.22 6.91
CA GLY A 20 0.06 11.94 7.07
C GLY A 20 0.61 11.96 8.50
N LYS A 21 0.04 11.15 9.40
CA LYS A 21 0.49 11.06 10.80
C LYS A 21 1.89 10.46 10.95
N TRP A 22 2.46 9.86 9.92
CA TRP A 22 3.88 9.50 9.89
C TRP A 22 4.80 10.72 10.12
N LYS A 23 4.35 11.95 9.84
CA LYS A 23 5.11 13.17 10.22
C LYS A 23 5.26 13.35 11.73
N ARG A 24 4.35 12.79 12.52
CA ARG A 24 4.43 12.79 13.99
C ARG A 24 5.35 11.69 14.50
N PHE A 25 5.56 10.64 13.72
CA PHE A 25 6.42 9.51 14.10
C PHE A 25 7.85 9.96 14.41
N GLY A 26 8.44 10.80 13.56
CA GLY A 26 9.78 11.35 13.79
C GLY A 26 9.91 12.26 15.02
N ARG A 27 8.80 12.65 15.66
CA ARG A 27 8.77 13.46 16.89
C ARG A 27 8.64 12.62 18.17
N LEU A 28 8.44 11.30 18.05
CA LEU A 28 8.43 10.42 19.22
C LEU A 28 9.83 10.38 19.84
N PRO A 29 9.92 10.30 21.19
CA PRO A 29 11.19 10.07 21.87
C PRO A 29 11.94 8.87 21.26
N GLU A 30 13.27 8.96 21.20
CA GLU A 30 14.07 7.86 20.67
C GLU A 30 13.87 6.56 21.46
N SER A 31 13.70 6.66 22.78
CA SER A 31 13.37 5.53 23.65
C SER A 31 12.11 4.80 23.22
N GLU A 32 11.07 5.53 22.82
CA GLU A 32 9.83 4.95 22.29
C GLU A 32 10.06 4.31 20.92
N ARG A 33 10.79 4.98 20.01
CA ARG A 33 11.08 4.46 18.66
C ARG A 33 11.96 3.22 18.67
N LYS A 34 12.86 3.10 19.65
CA LYS A 34 13.77 1.96 19.83
C LYS A 34 13.04 0.67 20.21
N ASN A 35 11.91 0.77 20.90
CA ASN A 35 11.11 -0.39 21.31
C ASN A 35 10.22 -0.95 20.19
N ILE A 36 10.15 -0.28 19.03
CA ILE A 36 9.34 -0.71 17.90
C ILE A 36 10.08 -1.78 17.09
N THR A 37 9.53 -2.98 17.05
CA THR A 37 10.04 -4.13 16.28
C THR A 37 9.23 -4.39 15.01
N CYS A 38 8.00 -3.88 14.92
CA CYS A 38 7.19 -3.87 13.71
C CYS A 38 6.48 -2.53 13.53
N LEU A 39 6.72 -1.87 12.41
CA LEU A 39 6.07 -0.61 12.05
C LEU A 39 5.23 -0.80 10.79
N THR A 40 3.92 -0.56 10.86
CA THR A 40 3.00 -0.75 9.72
C THR A 40 2.06 0.44 9.51
N GLY A 41 1.56 0.58 8.28
CA GLY A 41 0.61 1.61 7.90
C GLY A 41 0.88 2.16 6.50
N HIS A 42 0.29 3.32 6.22
CA HIS A 42 0.55 4.06 4.97
C HIS A 42 1.85 4.86 5.14
N ILE A 43 2.95 4.13 5.03
CA ILE A 43 4.30 4.59 5.34
C ILE A 43 5.06 4.76 4.03
N PRO A 44 5.63 5.94 3.78
CA PRO A 44 6.50 6.09 2.63
C PRO A 44 7.86 5.43 2.87
N TRP A 45 8.50 5.01 1.78
CA TRP A 45 9.92 4.67 1.85
C TRP A 45 10.72 5.83 2.43
N GLY A 46 11.64 5.53 3.36
CA GLY A 46 12.47 6.54 4.03
C GLY A 46 12.12 6.79 5.49
N LEU A 47 10.96 6.33 5.97
CA LEU A 47 10.59 6.51 7.39
C LEU A 47 11.58 5.83 8.35
N HIS A 48 12.30 4.81 7.90
CA HIS A 48 13.38 4.16 8.66
C HIS A 48 14.50 5.12 9.11
N LYS A 49 14.65 6.28 8.47
CA LYS A 49 15.61 7.31 8.92
C LYS A 49 15.33 7.83 10.33
N PHE A 50 14.10 7.63 10.82
CA PHE A 50 13.71 7.92 12.19
C PHE A 50 13.80 6.70 13.11
N LEU A 51 14.37 5.58 12.70
CA LEU A 51 14.56 4.42 13.58
C LEU A 51 16.04 4.32 13.96
N PRO A 52 16.39 4.32 15.27
CA PRO A 52 17.78 4.16 15.70
C PRO A 52 18.33 2.74 15.45
N GLN A 53 17.45 1.75 15.30
CA GLN A 53 17.79 0.35 15.07
C GLN A 53 17.92 -0.01 13.58
N LYS A 54 18.56 -1.16 13.31
CA LYS A 54 18.52 -1.81 11.98
C LYS A 54 17.07 -2.09 11.60
N HIS A 55 16.79 -2.03 10.30
CA HIS A 55 15.44 -2.16 9.77
C HIS A 55 15.42 -3.02 8.51
N GLN A 56 14.27 -3.65 8.27
CA GLN A 56 13.96 -4.35 7.05
C GLN A 56 12.59 -3.88 6.56
N TYR A 57 12.40 -3.88 5.25
CA TYR A 57 11.14 -3.50 4.63
C TYR A 57 10.44 -4.74 4.06
N ALA A 58 9.12 -4.79 4.24
CA ALA A 58 8.24 -5.75 3.60
C ALA A 58 7.04 -5.01 2.99
N THR A 59 6.50 -5.52 1.88
CA THR A 59 5.25 -5.01 1.31
C THR A 59 4.53 -6.09 0.53
N MET A 60 3.23 -5.88 0.31
CA MET A 60 2.46 -6.62 -0.68
C MET A 60 1.99 -5.67 -1.77
N LEU A 61 2.28 -6.02 -3.01
CA LEU A 61 1.71 -5.35 -4.17
C LEU A 61 0.35 -5.96 -4.52
N ARG A 62 -0.42 -5.23 -5.32
CA ARG A 62 -1.67 -5.71 -5.88
C ARG A 62 -1.78 -5.20 -7.30
N HIS A 63 -2.41 -5.98 -8.18
CA HIS A 63 -2.72 -5.56 -9.53
C HIS A 63 -3.35 -4.15 -9.49
N PRO A 64 -2.78 -3.15 -10.20
CA PRO A 64 -3.16 -1.75 -10.00
C PRO A 64 -4.65 -1.48 -10.20
N LEU A 65 -5.25 -2.12 -11.20
CA LEU A 65 -6.68 -1.99 -11.49
C LEU A 65 -7.55 -2.54 -10.36
N GLU A 66 -7.18 -3.71 -9.84
CA GLU A 66 -7.88 -4.30 -8.70
C GLU A 66 -7.73 -3.45 -7.43
N ARG A 67 -6.55 -2.86 -7.23
CA ARG A 67 -6.25 -1.94 -6.13
C ARG A 67 -7.19 -0.73 -6.16
N ILE A 68 -7.33 -0.07 -7.31
CA ILE A 68 -8.20 1.12 -7.47
C ILE A 68 -9.66 0.74 -7.30
N ALA A 69 -10.13 -0.33 -7.94
CA ALA A 69 -11.52 -0.78 -7.80
C ALA A 69 -11.85 -1.15 -6.35
N SER A 70 -10.90 -1.82 -5.67
CA SER A 70 -11.00 -2.12 -4.25
C SER A 70 -11.08 -0.86 -3.38
N LEU A 71 -10.26 0.15 -3.65
CA LEU A 71 -10.24 1.44 -2.96
C LEU A 71 -11.55 2.21 -3.17
N TYR A 72 -12.02 2.30 -4.42
CA TYR A 72 -13.27 2.94 -4.79
C TYR A 72 -14.46 2.33 -4.03
N LEU A 73 -14.59 1.00 -4.04
CA LEU A 73 -15.64 0.29 -3.31
C LEU A 73 -15.51 0.47 -1.79
N TYR A 74 -14.29 0.52 -1.25
CA TYR A 74 -14.07 0.78 0.17
C TYR A 74 -14.55 2.18 0.57
N ILE A 75 -14.22 3.21 -0.21
CA ILE A 75 -14.63 4.59 0.07
C ILE A 75 -16.15 4.73 -0.07
N ARG A 76 -16.75 4.08 -1.08
CA ARG A 76 -18.21 4.07 -1.28
C ARG A 76 -19.00 3.49 -0.12
N ARG A 77 -18.46 2.54 0.64
CA ARG A 77 -19.15 1.94 1.80
C ARG A 77 -18.81 2.59 3.13
N THR A 78 -17.71 3.34 3.20
CA THR A 78 -17.22 3.93 4.45
C THR A 78 -17.75 5.35 4.58
N THR A 79 -18.88 5.52 5.25
CA THR A 79 -19.58 6.82 5.36
C THR A 79 -18.74 7.90 6.04
N SER A 80 -17.84 7.53 6.96
CA SER A 80 -16.90 8.43 7.62
C SER A 80 -15.69 8.83 6.76
N HIS A 81 -15.51 8.24 5.58
CA HIS A 81 -14.40 8.57 4.71
C HIS A 81 -14.60 9.95 4.08
N ARG A 82 -13.58 10.82 4.13
CA ARG A 82 -13.64 12.19 3.57
C ARG A 82 -14.05 12.27 2.09
N TRP A 83 -13.88 11.18 1.35
CA TRP A 83 -14.20 11.07 -0.08
C TRP A 83 -15.46 10.23 -0.36
N HIS A 84 -16.20 9.83 0.67
CA HIS A 84 -17.38 8.99 0.55
C HIS A 84 -18.43 9.56 -0.41
N SER A 85 -18.80 10.83 -0.21
CA SER A 85 -19.80 11.51 -1.06
C SER A 85 -19.37 11.50 -2.52
N ARG A 86 -18.11 11.81 -2.81
CA ARG A 86 -17.56 11.78 -4.17
C ARG A 86 -17.66 10.39 -4.79
N ALA A 87 -17.16 9.36 -4.10
CA ALA A 87 -17.19 8.00 -4.63
C ALA A 87 -18.61 7.44 -4.79
N LYS A 88 -19.56 7.88 -3.96
CA LYS A 88 -20.97 7.45 -4.01
C LYS A 88 -21.68 7.95 -5.27
N HIS A 89 -21.36 9.16 -5.74
CA HIS A 89 -22.06 9.82 -6.84
C HIS A 89 -21.28 9.84 -8.15
N GLN A 90 -19.98 9.49 -8.15
CA GLN A 90 -19.14 9.45 -9.35
C GLN A 90 -18.90 8.03 -9.85
N SER A 91 -18.66 7.89 -11.16
CA SER A 91 -18.15 6.64 -11.75
C SER A 91 -16.74 6.33 -11.24
N ILE A 92 -16.27 5.10 -11.45
CA ILE A 92 -14.89 4.75 -11.12
C ILE A 92 -13.89 5.49 -12.02
N ALA A 93 -14.23 5.77 -13.28
CA ALA A 93 -13.43 6.61 -14.17
C ALA A 93 -13.26 8.03 -13.62
N ASP A 94 -14.35 8.71 -13.26
CA ASP A 94 -14.31 10.07 -12.69
C ASP A 94 -13.58 10.10 -11.34
N PHE A 95 -13.72 9.02 -10.57
CA PHE A 95 -12.98 8.82 -9.35
C PHE A 95 -11.48 8.63 -9.61
N ALA A 96 -11.10 7.90 -10.67
CA ALA A 96 -9.71 7.68 -11.07
C ALA A 96 -9.00 9.02 -11.39
N PHE A 97 -9.69 9.95 -12.03
CA PHE A 97 -9.17 11.30 -12.29
C PHE A 97 -9.19 12.24 -11.06
N SER A 98 -9.64 11.77 -9.89
CA SER A 98 -9.47 12.55 -8.68
C SER A 98 -7.98 12.78 -8.44
N LYS A 99 -7.57 14.03 -8.14
CA LYS A 99 -6.19 14.37 -7.73
C LYS A 99 -5.83 13.81 -6.34
N MET A 100 -6.38 12.64 -6.00
CA MET A 100 -6.12 11.92 -4.77
C MET A 100 -4.84 11.10 -4.95
N SER A 101 -3.89 11.30 -4.05
CA SER A 101 -2.61 10.58 -4.06
C SER A 101 -2.70 9.07 -3.91
N GLU A 102 -3.81 8.56 -3.39
CA GLU A 102 -4.03 7.12 -3.28
C GLU A 102 -4.57 6.50 -4.57
N VAL A 103 -4.98 7.32 -5.53
CA VAL A 103 -5.69 6.88 -6.73
C VAL A 103 -4.76 6.83 -7.93
N ASP A 104 -4.05 7.94 -8.23
CA ASP A 104 -3.01 8.02 -9.26
C ASP A 104 -1.71 7.39 -8.75
N ASN A 105 -1.26 6.31 -9.39
CA ASN A 105 0.05 5.67 -9.20
C ASN A 105 0.44 5.51 -7.72
N GLY A 106 -0.53 5.03 -6.93
CA GLY A 106 -0.44 4.96 -5.48
C GLY A 106 0.74 4.12 -4.99
N MET A 107 1.05 3.00 -5.66
CA MET A 107 2.16 2.13 -5.23
C MET A 107 3.52 2.79 -5.50
N VAL A 108 3.72 3.32 -6.71
CA VAL A 108 4.94 4.07 -7.07
C VAL A 108 5.14 5.25 -6.14
N ARG A 109 4.05 5.97 -5.83
CA ARG A 109 4.03 7.04 -4.84
C ARG A 109 4.65 6.58 -3.52
N TRP A 110 4.08 5.59 -2.84
CA TRP A 110 4.57 5.17 -1.51
C TRP A 110 6.01 4.62 -1.55
N ILE A 111 6.38 3.87 -2.59
CA ILE A 111 7.65 3.12 -2.65
C ILE A 111 8.81 4.01 -3.16
N SER A 112 8.55 4.99 -4.02
CA SER A 112 9.58 5.90 -4.55
C SER A 112 10.30 6.72 -3.48
N GLY A 113 9.73 6.83 -2.27
CA GLY A 113 10.30 7.59 -1.17
C GLY A 113 10.31 9.10 -1.41
N ARG A 114 9.63 9.59 -2.45
CA ARG A 114 9.46 11.02 -2.73
C ARG A 114 8.36 11.69 -1.92
N PHE A 115 7.75 10.93 -1.01
CA PHE A 115 6.97 11.45 0.10
C PHE A 115 7.94 12.00 1.15
N ASP A 116 8.66 13.06 0.79
CA ASP A 116 9.42 13.79 1.78
C ASP A 116 8.46 14.57 2.69
N VAL A 117 8.90 14.76 3.92
CA VAL A 117 8.22 15.30 5.09
C VAL A 117 7.71 16.73 4.84
N GLY A 118 6.67 16.91 4.03
CA GLY A 118 6.22 18.26 3.71
C GLY A 118 5.21 18.30 2.57
N ASN A 119 5.60 17.80 1.41
CA ASN A 119 4.91 18.10 0.16
C ASN A 119 4.47 16.83 -0.56
N MET A 120 3.22 16.44 -0.31
CA MET A 120 2.39 16.14 -1.47
C MET A 120 2.08 17.50 -2.07
N ALA A 121 3.03 18.10 -2.80
CA ALA A 121 2.79 19.38 -3.45
C ALA A 121 1.48 19.21 -4.20
N LEU A 122 0.51 20.08 -3.94
CA LEU A 122 -0.74 20.07 -4.68
C LEU A 122 -0.38 20.08 -6.17
N GLY A 123 -0.70 19.00 -6.89
CA GLY A 123 -0.33 18.86 -8.29
C GLY A 123 0.95 18.05 -8.59
N TYR A 124 1.59 17.41 -7.61
CA TYR A 124 2.68 16.47 -7.87
C TYR A 124 2.23 15.34 -8.78
N ARG A 125 2.91 15.20 -9.92
CA ARG A 125 2.68 14.14 -10.92
C ARG A 125 3.79 13.12 -10.82
N VAL A 126 3.40 11.85 -10.72
CA VAL A 126 4.34 10.74 -10.82
C VAL A 126 4.93 10.72 -12.23
N GLY A 127 6.24 10.58 -12.33
CA GLY A 127 6.96 10.44 -13.58
C GLY A 127 7.92 9.25 -13.61
N GLN A 128 8.63 9.11 -14.72
CA GLN A 128 9.57 8.00 -14.93
C GLN A 128 10.61 7.88 -13.81
N SER A 129 11.10 9.02 -13.31
CA SER A 129 12.12 9.02 -12.26
C SER A 129 11.58 8.51 -10.90
N ASP A 130 10.26 8.60 -10.66
CA ASP A 130 9.61 7.98 -9.51
C ASP A 130 9.52 6.47 -9.65
N LEU A 131 9.14 6.00 -10.85
CA LEU A 131 9.09 4.57 -11.15
C LEU A 131 10.47 3.93 -10.93
N GLU A 132 11.52 4.55 -11.44
CA GLU A 132 12.88 4.04 -11.26
C GLU A 132 13.34 4.09 -9.80
N ALA A 133 12.95 5.13 -9.05
CA ALA A 133 13.19 5.16 -7.60
C ALA A 133 12.43 4.03 -6.89
N ALA A 134 11.17 3.80 -7.24
CA ALA A 134 10.35 2.75 -6.65
C ALA A 134 10.95 1.36 -6.93
N LYS A 135 11.39 1.07 -8.15
CA LYS A 135 12.08 -0.20 -8.49
C LYS A 135 13.37 -0.39 -7.69
N ARG A 136 14.21 0.66 -7.58
CA ARG A 136 15.45 0.61 -6.78
C ARG A 136 15.18 0.37 -5.31
N HIS A 137 14.17 1.01 -4.74
CA HIS A 137 13.78 0.80 -3.35
C HIS A 137 13.18 -0.58 -3.13
N LEU A 138 12.28 -1.03 -4.01
CA LEU A 138 11.66 -2.34 -3.90
C LEU A 138 12.68 -3.48 -3.97
N SER A 139 13.76 -3.30 -4.74
CA SER A 139 14.91 -4.23 -4.77
C SER A 139 15.66 -4.38 -3.44
N LYS A 140 15.43 -3.47 -2.48
CA LYS A 140 16.04 -3.49 -1.13
C LYS A 140 15.08 -4.05 -0.07
N PHE A 141 13.84 -4.38 -0.43
CA PHE A 141 12.90 -4.99 0.51
C PHE A 141 13.39 -6.41 0.83
N ALA A 142 13.25 -6.81 2.09
CA ALA A 142 13.56 -8.16 2.51
C ALA A 142 12.54 -9.15 1.93
N ALA A 143 11.28 -8.73 1.76
CA ALA A 143 10.26 -9.52 1.10
C ALA A 143 9.24 -8.64 0.36
N VAL A 144 8.80 -9.12 -0.81
CA VAL A 144 7.77 -8.48 -1.64
C VAL A 144 6.75 -9.54 -2.01
N GLY A 145 5.55 -9.45 -1.45
CA GLY A 145 4.44 -10.33 -1.76
C GLY A 145 3.44 -9.72 -2.74
N PHE A 146 2.43 -10.50 -3.10
CA PHE A 146 1.32 -10.14 -3.97
C PHE A 146 0.00 -10.52 -3.31
N VAL A 147 -0.99 -9.62 -3.36
CA VAL A 147 -2.31 -9.83 -2.74
C VAL A 147 -3.08 -10.96 -3.43
N GLU A 148 -2.84 -11.15 -4.73
CA GLU A 148 -3.38 -12.23 -5.55
C GLU A 148 -2.93 -13.61 -5.06
N GLU A 149 -1.70 -13.72 -4.55
CA GLU A 149 -1.10 -14.90 -3.95
C GLU A 149 -0.86 -14.69 -2.45
N PHE A 150 -1.93 -14.34 -1.71
CA PHE A 150 -1.84 -13.95 -0.30
C PHE A 150 -1.19 -15.02 0.59
N ASP A 151 -1.59 -16.29 0.46
CA ASP A 151 -1.05 -17.38 1.28
C ASP A 151 0.45 -17.60 1.01
N ALA A 152 0.87 -17.60 -0.26
CA ALA A 152 2.28 -17.71 -0.64
C ALA A 152 3.09 -16.51 -0.13
N SER A 153 2.52 -15.31 -0.20
CA SER A 153 3.15 -14.10 0.33
C SER A 153 3.30 -14.13 1.84
N LEU A 154 2.30 -14.69 2.54
CA LEU A 154 2.35 -14.85 3.99
C LEU A 154 3.39 -15.89 4.40
N ALA A 155 3.51 -16.99 3.66
CA ALA A 155 4.56 -17.99 3.85
C ALA A 155 5.96 -17.37 3.63
N LEU A 156 6.15 -16.60 2.56
CA LEU A 156 7.39 -15.86 2.30
C LEU A 156 7.75 -14.93 3.46
N PHE A 157 6.78 -14.18 4.00
CA PHE A 157 7.04 -13.30 5.14
C PHE A 157 7.38 -14.09 6.41
N ALA A 158 6.69 -15.20 6.64
CA ALA A 158 6.95 -16.03 7.79
C ALA A 158 8.37 -16.63 7.74
N GLU A 159 8.81 -17.09 6.58
CA GLU A 159 10.18 -17.55 6.37
C GLU A 159 11.20 -16.41 6.55
N THR A 160 10.97 -15.27 5.88
CA THR A 160 11.90 -14.13 5.88
C THR A 160 12.11 -13.53 7.28
N PHE A 161 11.05 -13.48 8.09
CA PHE A 161 11.06 -12.81 9.40
C PHE A 161 10.97 -13.77 10.59
N GLY A 162 10.96 -15.09 10.34
CA GLY A 162 10.81 -16.12 11.37
C GLY A 162 9.47 -16.04 12.12
N TRP A 163 8.38 -15.68 11.43
CA TRP A 163 7.05 -15.62 12.07
C TRP A 163 6.58 -17.01 12.46
N LYS A 164 6.05 -17.12 13.67
CA LYS A 164 5.47 -18.35 14.22
C LYS A 164 3.95 -18.40 14.08
N HIS A 165 3.33 -17.23 13.88
CA HIS A 165 1.89 -17.10 13.72
C HIS A 165 1.57 -16.62 12.32
N THR A 166 0.75 -17.38 11.58
CA THR A 166 0.30 -17.04 10.22
C THR A 166 -1.22 -17.12 10.10
N GLU A 167 -1.93 -17.30 11.22
CA GLU A 167 -3.37 -17.41 11.23
C GLU A 167 -4.03 -16.06 10.94
N TYR A 168 -4.93 -16.04 9.96
CA TYR A 168 -5.65 -14.84 9.59
C TYR A 168 -7.12 -15.13 9.29
N VAL A 169 -7.96 -14.12 9.48
CA VAL A 169 -9.39 -14.19 9.17
C VAL A 169 -9.70 -13.28 8.00
N VAL A 170 -10.26 -13.87 6.94
CA VAL A 170 -10.79 -13.12 5.79
C VAL A 170 -12.05 -12.38 6.21
N LYS A 171 -11.99 -11.04 6.29
CA LYS A 171 -13.19 -10.22 6.56
C LYS A 171 -13.92 -9.87 5.25
N GLY A 172 -15.06 -10.53 4.97
CA GLY A 172 -16.09 -10.04 4.03
C GLY A 172 -16.61 -11.02 2.96
N LYS A 173 -17.35 -10.48 1.98
CA LYS A 173 -17.96 -11.20 0.84
C LYS A 173 -17.01 -11.25 -0.38
N ALA A 174 -15.88 -11.95 -0.26
CA ALA A 174 -14.84 -11.96 -1.30
C ALA A 174 -15.35 -12.30 -2.72
N PRO A 175 -16.23 -13.31 -2.93
CA PRO A 175 -16.74 -13.64 -4.26
C PRO A 175 -17.62 -12.53 -4.87
N ALA A 176 -18.56 -11.98 -4.09
CA ALA A 176 -19.42 -10.88 -4.55
C ALA A 176 -18.61 -9.64 -4.89
N ARG A 177 -17.55 -9.35 -4.10
CA ARG A 177 -16.64 -8.24 -4.37
C ARG A 177 -15.85 -8.44 -5.66
N LYS A 178 -15.32 -9.65 -5.92
CA LYS A 178 -14.62 -9.97 -7.18
C LYS A 178 -15.53 -9.75 -8.39
N LYS A 179 -16.78 -10.22 -8.34
CA LYS A 179 -17.77 -10.00 -9.41
C LYS A 179 -18.05 -8.52 -9.65
N THR A 180 -18.19 -7.71 -8.59
CA THR A 180 -18.38 -6.26 -8.71
C THR A 180 -17.15 -5.58 -9.32
N ILE A 181 -15.94 -5.95 -8.90
CA ILE A 181 -14.70 -5.41 -9.47
C ILE A 181 -14.63 -5.73 -10.96
N ALA A 182 -14.84 -6.98 -11.36
CA ALA A 182 -14.82 -7.38 -12.77
C ALA A 182 -15.77 -6.52 -13.62
N LYS A 183 -17.01 -6.30 -13.14
CA LYS A 183 -17.98 -5.43 -13.82
C LYS A 183 -17.53 -3.97 -13.93
N LEU A 184 -16.87 -3.43 -12.90
CA LEU A 184 -16.34 -2.06 -12.92
C LEU A 184 -15.19 -1.93 -13.92
N LEU A 185 -14.33 -2.95 -14.03
CA LEU A 185 -13.16 -2.91 -14.90
C LEU A 185 -13.53 -2.96 -16.38
N VAL A 186 -14.57 -3.67 -16.79
CA VAL A 186 -14.97 -3.81 -18.21
C VAL A 186 -15.25 -2.45 -18.88
N LYS A 187 -15.90 -1.52 -18.17
CA LYS A 187 -16.36 -0.26 -18.77
C LYS A 187 -15.25 0.79 -18.90
N ASP A 188 -14.36 0.86 -17.92
CA ASP A 188 -13.46 2.00 -17.73
C ASP A 188 -11.96 1.58 -17.76
N LEU A 189 -11.67 0.40 -18.34
CA LEU A 189 -10.35 -0.24 -18.31
C LEU A 189 -9.21 0.69 -18.74
N ALA A 190 -9.30 1.22 -19.96
CA ALA A 190 -8.26 2.05 -20.57
C ALA A 190 -7.99 3.32 -19.76
N VAL A 191 -9.02 3.93 -19.17
CA VAL A 191 -8.89 5.10 -18.30
C VAL A 191 -8.10 4.74 -17.04
N MET A 192 -8.47 3.63 -16.39
CA MET A 192 -7.80 3.19 -15.17
C MET A 192 -6.34 2.80 -15.42
N GLU A 193 -6.06 2.14 -16.54
CA GLU A 193 -4.69 1.82 -16.98
C GLU A 193 -3.87 3.09 -17.24
N GLY A 194 -4.44 4.07 -17.95
CA GLY A 194 -3.77 5.34 -18.24
C GLY A 194 -3.41 6.12 -16.99
N VAL A 195 -4.34 6.25 -16.04
CA VAL A 195 -4.10 6.96 -14.76
C VAL A 195 -3.06 6.24 -13.89
N ASN A 196 -2.95 4.92 -14.01
CA ASN A 196 -2.07 4.09 -13.18
C ASN A 196 -0.94 3.43 -13.98
N TRP A 197 -0.53 4.06 -15.09
CA TRP A 197 0.46 3.50 -15.99
C TRP A 197 1.78 3.14 -15.30
N PHE A 198 2.26 3.99 -14.37
CA PHE A 198 3.48 3.70 -13.63
C PHE A 198 3.29 2.60 -12.58
N ASP A 199 2.12 2.53 -11.93
CA ASP A 199 1.78 1.39 -11.07
C ASP A 199 1.71 0.08 -11.90
N MET A 200 1.19 0.10 -13.12
CA MET A 200 1.19 -1.04 -14.05
C MET A 200 2.60 -1.46 -14.41
N ALA A 201 3.46 -0.51 -14.76
CA ALA A 201 4.86 -0.78 -15.07
C ALA A 201 5.63 -1.33 -13.86
N LEU A 202 5.42 -0.76 -12.67
CA LEU A 202 6.04 -1.26 -11.43
C LEU A 202 5.56 -2.68 -11.11
N TYR A 203 4.26 -2.94 -11.24
CA TYR A 203 3.68 -4.25 -10.95
C TYR A 203 4.23 -5.33 -11.89
N ARG A 204 4.24 -5.10 -13.21
CA ARG A 204 4.83 -6.03 -14.19
C ARG A 204 6.29 -6.35 -13.87
N TRP A 205 7.09 -5.31 -13.66
CA TRP A 205 8.50 -5.46 -13.29
C TRP A 205 8.68 -6.24 -11.99
N ALA A 206 7.86 -5.98 -10.97
CA ALA A 206 7.93 -6.70 -9.70
C ALA A 206 7.52 -8.17 -9.87
N ARG A 207 6.53 -8.48 -10.71
CA ARG A 207 6.18 -9.87 -11.04
C ARG A 207 7.37 -10.59 -11.66
N GLU A 208 8.03 -10.00 -12.65
CA GLU A 208 9.21 -10.60 -13.28
C GLU A 208 10.38 -10.78 -12.30
N LYS A 209 10.56 -9.85 -11.37
CA LYS A 209 11.69 -9.86 -10.45
C LYS A 209 11.50 -10.78 -9.23
N PHE A 210 10.28 -10.86 -8.71
CA PHE A 210 9.99 -11.50 -7.42
C PHE A 210 9.07 -12.70 -7.52
N ALA A 211 8.40 -12.95 -8.66
CA ALA A 211 7.71 -14.21 -8.85
C ALA A 211 8.77 -15.31 -8.89
N SER A 212 8.69 -16.21 -7.91
CA SER A 212 9.42 -17.48 -7.86
C SER A 212 8.61 -18.53 -8.60
#